data_AF-A0A1B1BPU6-F1
#
_entry.id   AF-A0A1B1BPU6-F1
#
_cell.length_a   1.000
_cell.length_b   1.000
_cell.length_c   1.000
_cell.angle_alpha   90.00
_cell.angle_beta   90.00
_cell.angle_gamma   90.00
#
_symmetry.space_group_name_H-M   'P 1'
#
loop_
_entity.id
_entity.type
_entity.pdbx_description
1 polymer ?
#
loop_
_entity_poly.entity_id
_entity_poly.type
_entity_poly.pdbx_seq_one_letter_code
_entity_poly.pdbx_strand_id
1 'polypeptide(L)'
;MANSTKSCTKCGESKSLDAYSKNRQRKDGHESQCKACRSAAFAAWRLLNMDKRREDQKAWYAANPGAKAQHDRDYRANHLEEERAHHASWYAANREASIAAATAWVRANPDKLKAARDQPHRKATKSASDRAYRRAHLAETAAVTLAWKLANRDRVRVLTSRRKALKRDAPGHSTIAQVAARVAYYGGKCWMCGAAWQGIDHVKPLSKGGSNWPSNLRPACTSCNSSKKATWESPGVTVPALVKLNLAA
;
A
#
# COMPACT_ATOMS: atom_id res chain seq x y z
N MET A 1 47.36 7.53 -44.64
CA MET A 1 45.95 7.84 -44.99
C MET A 1 45.88 9.32 -45.29
N ALA A 2 45.82 9.73 -46.56
CA ALA A 2 45.70 11.15 -46.91
C ALA A 2 44.30 11.64 -46.50
N ASN A 3 44.21 12.44 -45.44
CA ASN A 3 42.96 13.11 -45.08
C ASN A 3 42.61 14.08 -46.21
N SER A 4 41.70 13.64 -47.09
CA SER A 4 41.21 14.47 -48.17
C SER A 4 40.53 15.70 -47.57
N THR A 5 41.03 16.89 -47.92
CA THR A 5 40.49 18.16 -47.44
C THR A 5 39.64 18.80 -48.54
N LYS A 6 38.62 19.54 -48.12
CA LYS A 6 37.70 20.28 -48.99
C LYS A 6 37.53 21.69 -48.45
N SER A 7 37.49 22.67 -49.35
CA SER A 7 37.26 24.07 -49.01
C SER A 7 35.77 24.39 -48.93
N CYS A 8 35.36 25.06 -47.85
CA CYS A 8 33.98 25.42 -47.62
C CYS A 8 33.60 26.64 -48.47
N THR A 9 32.55 26.54 -49.27
CA THR A 9 32.12 27.66 -50.13
C THR A 9 31.51 28.85 -49.37
N LYS A 10 31.31 28.74 -48.05
CA LYS A 10 30.73 29.82 -47.21
C LYS A 10 31.76 30.53 -46.35
N CYS A 11 32.70 29.81 -45.73
CA CYS A 11 33.73 30.40 -44.87
C CYS A 11 35.14 30.36 -45.48
N GLY A 12 35.31 29.76 -46.67
CA GLY A 12 36.59 29.68 -47.38
C GLY A 12 37.60 28.66 -46.83
N GLU A 13 37.47 28.27 -45.56
CA GLU A 13 38.41 27.36 -44.89
C GLU A 13 38.44 25.95 -45.49
N SER A 14 39.65 25.39 -45.65
CA SER A 14 39.90 24.00 -46.02
C SER A 14 39.82 23.09 -44.79
N LYS A 15 38.88 22.15 -44.78
CA LYS A 15 38.59 21.24 -43.65
C LYS A 15 38.58 19.79 -44.12
N SER A 16 38.74 18.84 -43.19
CA SER A 16 38.50 17.42 -43.46
C SER A 16 37.07 17.18 -43.99
N LEU A 17 36.89 16.15 -44.83
CA LEU A 17 35.57 15.72 -45.31
C LEU A 17 34.57 15.44 -44.17
N ASP A 18 35.02 15.06 -42.98
CA ASP A 18 34.16 14.85 -41.81
C ASP A 18 33.42 16.11 -41.34
N ALA A 19 33.97 17.28 -41.66
CA ALA A 19 33.33 18.57 -41.39
C ALA A 19 32.16 18.87 -42.34
N TYR A 20 31.90 18.00 -43.33
CA TYR A 20 30.85 18.14 -44.33
C TYR A 20 29.80 17.03 -44.17
N SER A 21 28.55 17.35 -44.49
CA SER A 21 27.48 16.33 -44.52
C SER A 21 27.59 15.53 -45.81
N LYS A 22 27.29 14.22 -45.74
CA LYS A 22 27.25 13.37 -46.92
C LYS A 22 26.11 13.80 -47.85
N ASN A 23 26.38 13.94 -49.14
CA ASN A 23 25.38 14.21 -50.17
C ASN A 23 25.64 13.31 -51.38
N ARG A 24 24.74 12.35 -51.60
CA ARG A 24 24.85 11.33 -52.65
C ARG A 24 24.69 11.89 -54.07
N GLN A 25 24.22 13.13 -54.21
CA GLN A 25 24.05 13.79 -55.51
C GLN A 25 25.30 14.52 -55.98
N ARG A 26 26.31 14.70 -55.11
CA ARG A 26 27.57 15.36 -55.45
C ARG A 26 28.63 14.33 -55.85
N LYS A 27 29.48 14.71 -56.81
CA LYS A 27 30.54 13.84 -57.36
C LYS A 27 31.54 13.37 -56.29
N ASP A 28 31.82 14.21 -55.30
CA ASP A 28 32.71 13.92 -54.16
C ASP A 28 31.97 13.40 -52.92
N GLY A 29 30.65 13.14 -53.03
CA GLY A 29 29.82 12.57 -51.97
C GLY A 29 29.58 13.48 -50.76
N HIS A 30 30.03 14.74 -50.80
CA HIS A 30 29.97 15.66 -49.67
C HIS A 30 29.42 17.02 -50.08
N GLU A 31 28.72 17.65 -49.15
CA GLU A 31 28.24 19.01 -49.32
C GLU A 31 29.35 20.04 -49.60
N SER A 32 29.03 21.15 -50.27
CA SER A 32 30.00 22.22 -50.55
C SER A 32 30.23 23.17 -49.37
N GLN A 33 29.28 23.23 -48.45
CA GLN A 33 29.39 24.02 -47.21
C GLN A 33 29.67 23.11 -46.01
N CYS A 34 30.49 23.56 -45.07
CA CYS A 34 30.75 22.81 -43.84
C CYS A 34 29.50 22.77 -42.94
N LYS A 35 29.42 21.75 -42.05
CA LYS A 35 28.34 21.56 -41.08
C LYS A 35 28.12 22.80 -40.20
N ALA A 36 29.19 23.49 -39.82
CA ALA A 36 29.11 24.71 -39.00
C ALA A 36 28.38 25.85 -39.74
N CYS A 37 28.78 26.13 -40.98
CA CYS A 37 28.13 27.16 -41.80
C CYS A 37 26.65 26.83 -42.07
N ARG A 38 26.34 25.56 -42.36
CA ARG A 38 24.95 25.12 -42.58
C ARG A 38 24.12 25.20 -41.30
N SER A 39 24.70 24.83 -40.16
CA SER A 39 24.05 24.93 -38.85
C SER A 39 23.74 26.39 -38.50
N ALA A 40 24.69 27.31 -38.73
CA ALA A 40 24.48 28.74 -38.51
C ALA A 40 23.39 29.31 -39.45
N ALA A 41 23.44 28.97 -40.74
CA ALA A 41 22.41 29.39 -41.70
C ALA A 41 21.03 28.84 -41.33
N PHE A 42 20.95 27.57 -40.91
CA PHE A 42 19.71 26.95 -40.47
C PHE A 42 19.20 27.54 -39.15
N ALA A 43 20.09 27.91 -38.22
CA ALA A 43 19.71 28.60 -36.99
C ALA A 43 19.10 29.98 -37.28
N ALA A 44 19.72 30.77 -38.17
CA ALA A 44 19.17 32.05 -38.62
C ALA A 44 17.81 31.86 -39.31
N TRP A 45 17.69 30.87 -40.20
CA TRP A 45 16.40 30.54 -40.83
C TRP A 45 15.33 30.14 -39.81
N ARG A 46 15.67 29.32 -38.80
CA ARG A 46 14.73 28.92 -37.75
C ARG A 46 14.19 30.12 -36.98
N LEU A 47 15.04 31.09 -36.65
CA LEU A 47 14.63 32.32 -35.94
C LEU A 47 13.69 33.17 -36.79
N LEU A 48 14.01 33.36 -38.07
CA LEU A 48 13.18 34.14 -38.99
C LEU A 48 11.86 33.45 -39.36
N ASN A 49 11.75 32.13 -39.18
CA ASN A 49 10.57 31.34 -39.54
C ASN A 49 9.91 30.68 -38.33
N MET A 50 10.13 31.17 -37.11
CA MET A 50 9.56 30.56 -35.89
C MET A 50 8.04 30.53 -35.92
N ASP A 51 7.41 31.63 -36.31
CA ASP A 51 5.95 31.76 -36.26
C ASP A 51 5.29 30.91 -37.34
N LYS A 52 5.80 30.97 -38.58
CA LYS A 52 5.35 30.08 -39.65
C LYS A 52 5.45 28.60 -39.26
N ARG A 53 6.55 28.18 -38.61
CA ARG A 53 6.70 26.80 -38.14
C ARG A 53 5.70 26.42 -37.04
N ARG A 54 5.35 27.35 -36.15
CA ARG A 54 4.31 27.13 -35.14
C ARG A 54 2.94 27.01 -35.79
N GLU A 55 2.65 27.84 -36.78
CA GLU A 55 1.41 27.78 -37.57
C GLU A 55 1.31 26.46 -38.33
N ASP A 56 2.36 26.06 -39.05
CA ASP A 56 2.43 24.77 -39.77
C ASP A 56 2.25 23.60 -38.80
N GLN A 57 2.90 23.64 -37.63
CA GLN A 57 2.77 22.61 -36.60
C GLN A 57 1.35 22.55 -36.02
N LYS A 58 0.73 23.71 -35.78
CA LYS A 58 -0.66 23.79 -35.31
C LYS A 58 -1.62 23.24 -36.37
N ALA A 59 -1.44 23.62 -37.63
CA ALA A 59 -2.24 23.12 -38.76
C ALA A 59 -2.11 21.60 -38.91
N TRP A 60 -0.89 21.06 -38.76
CA TRP A 60 -0.66 19.62 -38.78
C TRP A 60 -1.40 18.90 -37.65
N TYR A 61 -1.32 19.39 -36.41
CA TYR A 61 -2.05 18.77 -35.29
C TYR A 61 -3.58 18.87 -35.44
N ALA A 62 -4.08 19.96 -36.00
CA ALA A 62 -5.50 20.13 -36.28
C ALA A 62 -5.99 19.17 -37.38
N ALA A 63 -5.20 18.97 -38.43
CA ALA A 63 -5.49 18.03 -39.51
C ALA A 63 -5.27 16.56 -39.10
N ASN A 64 -4.54 16.30 -38.02
CA ASN A 64 -4.19 14.96 -37.55
C ASN A 64 -4.56 14.74 -36.07
N PRO A 65 -5.85 14.84 -35.72
CA PRO A 65 -6.29 14.64 -34.35
C PRO A 65 -5.92 13.23 -33.88
N GLY A 66 -5.21 13.15 -32.75
CA GLY A 66 -4.79 11.88 -32.19
C GLY A 66 -3.55 11.25 -32.83
N ALA A 67 -2.95 11.81 -33.88
CA ALA A 67 -1.71 11.27 -34.46
C ALA A 67 -0.56 11.26 -33.45
N LYS A 68 -0.46 12.27 -32.59
CA LYS A 68 0.46 12.24 -31.45
C LYS A 68 0.14 11.13 -30.46
N ALA A 69 -1.13 10.95 -30.12
CA ALA A 69 -1.54 9.90 -29.19
C ALA A 69 -1.27 8.50 -29.75
N GLN A 70 -1.47 8.31 -31.07
CA GLN A 70 -1.15 7.08 -31.77
C GLN A 70 0.35 6.84 -31.80
N HIS A 71 1.14 7.83 -32.23
CA HIS A 71 2.60 7.75 -32.17
C HIS A 71 3.11 7.43 -30.76
N ASP A 72 2.60 8.10 -29.73
CA ASP A 72 3.01 7.86 -28.34
C ASP A 72 2.59 6.46 -27.87
N ARG A 73 1.46 5.91 -28.34
CA ARG A 73 1.06 4.52 -28.08
C ARG A 73 2.01 3.54 -28.75
N ASP A 74 2.30 3.74 -30.03
CA ASP A 74 3.17 2.85 -30.81
C ASP A 74 4.61 2.89 -30.28
N TYR A 75 5.10 4.09 -29.93
CA TYR A 75 6.39 4.27 -29.28
C TYR A 75 6.44 3.51 -27.95
N ARG A 76 5.46 3.70 -27.06
CA ARG A 76 5.42 2.97 -25.79
C ARG A 76 5.31 1.46 -26.01
N ALA A 77 4.55 0.99 -26.99
CA ALA A 77 4.40 -0.44 -27.26
C ALA A 77 5.74 -1.05 -27.69
N ASN A 78 6.48 -0.36 -28.55
CA ASN A 78 7.76 -0.84 -29.08
C ASN A 78 8.94 -0.63 -28.13
N HIS A 79 8.85 0.33 -27.21
CA HIS A 79 9.93 0.67 -26.28
C HIS A 79 9.60 0.33 -24.82
N LEU A 80 8.51 -0.41 -24.55
CA LEU A 80 8.06 -0.70 -23.18
C LEU A 80 9.13 -1.38 -22.34
N GLU A 81 9.79 -2.39 -22.92
CA GLU A 81 10.79 -3.19 -22.21
C GLU A 81 12.08 -2.40 -21.99
N GLU A 82 12.52 -1.66 -23.02
CA GLU A 82 13.69 -0.77 -22.95
C GLU A 82 13.48 0.34 -21.90
N GLU A 83 12.31 1.00 -21.90
CA GLU A 83 11.96 2.03 -20.92
C GLU A 83 11.88 1.46 -19.50
N ARG A 84 11.31 0.26 -19.34
CA ARG A 84 11.25 -0.42 -18.04
C ARG A 84 12.64 -0.80 -17.55
N ALA A 85 13.49 -1.34 -18.40
CA ALA A 85 14.87 -1.71 -18.06
C ALA A 85 15.68 -0.48 -17.67
N HIS A 86 15.58 0.60 -18.46
CA HIS A 86 16.19 1.89 -18.15
C HIS A 86 15.70 2.43 -16.80
N HIS A 87 14.38 2.51 -16.60
CA HIS A 87 13.81 3.01 -15.35
C HIS A 87 14.18 2.13 -14.14
N ALA A 88 14.24 0.81 -14.32
CA ALA A 88 14.70 -0.12 -13.29
C ALA A 88 16.17 0.11 -12.93
N SER A 89 17.06 0.27 -13.93
CA SER A 89 18.47 0.57 -13.68
C SER A 89 18.67 1.92 -13.01
N TRP A 90 17.91 2.94 -13.43
CA TRP A 90 17.96 4.27 -12.84
C TRP A 90 17.47 4.22 -11.39
N TYR A 91 16.34 3.56 -11.14
CA TYR A 91 15.80 3.41 -9.78
C TYR A 91 16.74 2.61 -8.89
N ALA A 92 17.37 1.55 -9.39
CA ALA A 92 18.36 0.77 -8.63
C ALA A 92 19.56 1.64 -8.22
N ALA A 93 20.11 2.41 -9.17
CA ALA A 93 21.24 3.31 -8.93
C ALA A 93 20.87 4.50 -8.01
N ASN A 94 19.59 4.90 -7.98
CA ASN A 94 19.11 6.05 -7.22
C ASN A 94 18.15 5.68 -6.09
N ARG A 95 18.15 4.41 -5.64
CA ARG A 95 17.11 3.88 -4.77
C ARG A 95 17.04 4.62 -3.43
N GLU A 96 18.19 4.78 -2.79
CA GLU A 96 18.28 5.43 -1.48
C GLU A 96 17.88 6.90 -1.56
N ALA A 97 18.44 7.64 -2.52
CA ALA A 97 18.09 9.04 -2.76
C ALA A 97 16.59 9.22 -3.07
N SER A 98 16.01 8.33 -3.89
CA SER A 98 14.59 8.35 -4.23
C SER A 98 13.70 8.08 -3.01
N ILE A 99 14.06 7.10 -2.18
CA ILE A 99 13.33 6.80 -0.93
C ILE A 99 13.46 7.97 0.05
N ALA A 100 14.65 8.54 0.22
CA ALA A 100 14.88 9.68 1.11
C ALA A 100 14.06 10.90 0.68
N ALA A 101 14.07 11.23 -0.62
CA ALA A 101 13.28 12.32 -1.19
C ALA A 101 11.77 12.08 -1.03
N ALA A 102 11.29 10.87 -1.32
CA ALA A 102 9.88 10.51 -1.14
C ALA A 102 9.46 10.61 0.34
N THR A 103 10.30 10.12 1.25
CA THR A 103 10.06 10.19 2.71
C THR A 103 10.01 11.64 3.20
N ALA A 104 10.97 12.47 2.76
CA ALA A 104 11.01 13.89 3.09
C ALA A 104 9.76 14.61 2.57
N TRP A 105 9.35 14.31 1.33
CA TRP A 105 8.14 14.87 0.75
C TRP A 105 6.89 14.48 1.53
N VAL A 106 6.75 13.20 1.90
CA VAL A 106 5.63 12.69 2.71
C VAL A 106 5.56 13.40 4.06
N ARG A 107 6.70 13.56 4.73
CA ARG A 107 6.79 14.27 6.02
C ARG A 107 6.43 15.75 5.91
N ALA A 108 6.84 16.40 4.81
CA ALA A 108 6.56 17.82 4.55
C ALA A 108 5.14 18.08 4.01
N ASN A 109 4.45 17.05 3.50
CA ASN A 109 3.14 17.21 2.86
C ASN A 109 2.05 16.26 3.42
N PRO A 110 1.86 16.16 4.76
CA PRO A 110 0.88 15.25 5.34
C PRO A 110 -0.56 15.62 4.94
N ASP A 111 -0.86 16.91 4.79
CA ASP A 111 -2.20 17.38 4.43
C ASP A 111 -2.55 17.05 2.98
N LYS A 112 -1.58 17.12 2.05
CA LYS A 112 -1.79 16.69 0.65
C LYS A 112 -2.07 15.19 0.58
N LEU A 113 -1.37 14.39 1.39
CA LEU A 113 -1.63 12.95 1.49
C LEU A 113 -3.02 12.65 2.07
N LYS A 114 -3.41 13.37 3.13
CA LYS A 114 -4.73 13.26 3.74
C LYS A 114 -5.82 13.64 2.73
N ALA A 115 -5.69 14.78 2.05
CA ALA A 115 -6.61 15.23 1.02
C ALA A 115 -6.74 14.19 -0.11
N ALA A 116 -5.63 13.67 -0.64
CA ALA A 116 -5.63 12.64 -1.68
C ALA A 116 -6.21 11.29 -1.23
N ARG A 117 -6.07 10.93 0.05
CA ARG A 117 -6.70 9.74 0.65
C ARG A 117 -8.20 9.94 0.84
N ASP A 118 -8.60 11.13 1.24
CA ASP A 118 -9.96 11.45 1.62
C ASP A 118 -10.85 11.89 0.45
N GLN A 119 -10.29 11.96 -0.78
CA GLN A 119 -11.06 12.15 -2.01
C GLN A 119 -12.22 11.14 -2.13
N PRO A 120 -13.48 11.63 -2.23
CA PRO A 120 -14.68 10.77 -2.28
C PRO A 120 -14.67 9.73 -3.38
N HIS A 121 -14.20 10.10 -4.58
CA HIS A 121 -14.11 9.20 -5.74
C HIS A 121 -13.22 7.97 -5.44
N ARG A 122 -12.08 8.17 -4.76
CA ARG A 122 -11.16 7.09 -4.38
C ARG A 122 -11.78 6.14 -3.36
N LYS A 123 -12.51 6.67 -2.38
CA LYS A 123 -13.22 5.85 -1.38
C LYS A 123 -14.36 5.04 -2.02
N ALA A 124 -15.14 5.68 -2.90
CA ALA A 124 -16.25 5.04 -3.59
C ALA A 124 -15.78 3.92 -4.53
N THR A 125 -14.77 4.19 -5.36
CA THR A 125 -14.18 3.20 -6.30
C THR A 125 -13.52 2.03 -5.58
N LYS A 126 -12.70 2.29 -4.56
CA LYS A 126 -12.11 1.23 -3.73
C LYS A 126 -13.21 0.37 -3.08
N SER A 127 -14.24 1.00 -2.52
CA SER A 127 -15.35 0.30 -1.88
C SER A 127 -16.16 -0.54 -2.88
N ALA A 128 -16.35 -0.07 -4.11
CA ALA A 128 -17.01 -0.81 -5.18
C ALA A 128 -16.17 -2.01 -5.65
N SER A 129 -14.87 -1.81 -5.88
CA SER A 129 -13.93 -2.87 -6.24
C SER A 129 -13.82 -3.93 -5.15
N ASP A 130 -13.70 -3.53 -3.88
CA ASP A 130 -13.64 -4.44 -2.73
C ASP A 130 -14.95 -5.25 -2.57
N ARG A 131 -16.10 -4.67 -2.92
CA ARG A 131 -17.38 -5.39 -2.95
C ARG A 131 -17.44 -6.39 -4.10
N ALA A 132 -17.04 -5.98 -5.31
CA ALA A 132 -17.01 -6.84 -6.48
C ALA A 132 -16.08 -8.04 -6.25
N TYR A 133 -14.88 -7.80 -5.72
CA TYR A 133 -13.91 -8.84 -5.34
C TYR A 133 -14.51 -9.80 -4.31
N ARG A 134 -15.06 -9.29 -3.19
CA ARG A 134 -15.67 -10.14 -2.16
C ARG A 134 -16.84 -10.97 -2.69
N ARG A 135 -17.61 -10.45 -3.63
CA ARG A 135 -18.71 -11.20 -4.28
C ARG A 135 -18.18 -12.29 -5.20
N ALA A 136 -17.18 -11.99 -6.02
CA ALA A 136 -16.56 -12.95 -6.94
C ALA A 136 -15.79 -14.06 -6.19
N HIS A 137 -15.21 -13.74 -5.03
CA HIS A 137 -14.38 -14.66 -4.24
C HIS A 137 -15.04 -15.07 -2.92
N LEU A 138 -16.38 -15.11 -2.84
CA LEU A 138 -17.09 -15.36 -1.58
C LEU A 138 -16.72 -16.71 -0.96
N ALA A 139 -16.73 -17.80 -1.75
CA ALA A 139 -16.44 -19.14 -1.26
C ALA A 139 -14.98 -19.30 -0.79
N GLU A 140 -14.04 -18.78 -1.58
CA GLU A 140 -12.61 -18.78 -1.27
C GLU A 140 -12.30 -17.98 -0.01
N THR A 141 -12.81 -16.75 0.07
CA THR A 141 -12.61 -15.88 1.25
C THR A 141 -13.27 -16.46 2.50
N ALA A 142 -14.41 -17.15 2.37
CA ALA A 142 -15.04 -17.86 3.47
C ALA A 142 -14.17 -19.03 3.96
N ALA A 143 -13.62 -19.84 3.06
CA ALA A 143 -12.73 -20.95 3.40
C ALA A 143 -11.46 -20.47 4.12
N VAL A 144 -10.80 -19.43 3.59
CA VAL A 144 -9.63 -18.82 4.21
C VAL A 144 -9.96 -18.25 5.59
N THR A 145 -11.10 -17.56 5.72
CA THR A 145 -11.55 -17.02 7.00
C THR A 145 -11.83 -18.11 8.02
N LEU A 146 -12.43 -19.23 7.59
CA LEU A 146 -12.70 -20.38 8.46
C LEU A 146 -11.38 -21.04 8.90
N ALA A 147 -10.45 -21.29 7.98
CA ALA A 147 -9.14 -21.86 8.28
C ALA A 147 -8.39 -20.99 9.30
N TRP A 148 -8.37 -19.67 9.11
CA TRP A 148 -7.76 -18.74 10.06
C TRP A 148 -8.44 -18.81 11.44
N LYS A 149 -9.79 -18.83 11.49
CA LYS A 149 -10.52 -18.94 12.76
C LYS A 149 -10.24 -20.24 13.50
N LEU A 150 -10.08 -21.36 12.78
CA LEU A 150 -9.77 -22.67 13.35
C LEU A 150 -8.32 -22.71 13.87
N ALA A 151 -7.36 -22.17 13.12
CA ALA A 151 -5.97 -22.06 13.57
C ALA A 151 -5.80 -21.05 14.72
N ASN A 152 -6.69 -20.06 14.84
CA ASN A 152 -6.60 -18.96 15.80
C ASN A 152 -7.76 -18.93 16.81
N ARG A 153 -8.30 -20.09 17.21
CA ARG A 153 -9.51 -20.17 18.07
C ARG A 153 -9.40 -19.35 19.35
N ASP A 154 -8.26 -19.41 20.03
CA ASP A 154 -8.04 -18.69 21.28
C ASP A 154 -8.01 -17.17 21.07
N ARG A 155 -7.33 -16.73 20.00
CA ARG A 155 -7.36 -15.33 19.58
C ARG A 155 -8.78 -14.87 19.25
N VAL A 156 -9.56 -15.68 18.55
CA VAL A 156 -10.96 -15.38 18.20
C VAL A 156 -11.82 -15.25 19.46
N ARG A 157 -11.64 -16.12 20.47
CA ARG A 157 -12.35 -16.04 21.76
C ARG A 157 -12.07 -14.72 22.48
N VAL A 158 -10.79 -14.32 22.54
CA VAL A 158 -10.38 -13.05 23.16
C VAL A 158 -10.96 -11.84 22.41
N LEU A 159 -10.85 -11.82 21.09
CA LEU A 159 -11.39 -10.74 20.26
C LEU A 159 -12.91 -10.63 20.37
N THR A 160 -13.62 -11.76 20.44
CA THR A 160 -15.07 -11.80 20.62
C THR A 160 -15.47 -11.24 21.99
N SER A 161 -14.75 -11.60 23.06
CA SER A 161 -14.99 -11.03 24.40
C SER A 161 -14.73 -9.52 24.44
N ARG A 162 -13.61 -9.06 23.86
CA ARG A 162 -13.28 -7.62 23.73
C ARG A 162 -14.37 -6.86 22.98
N ARG A 163 -14.90 -7.42 21.89
CA ARG A 163 -16.01 -6.81 21.14
C ARG A 163 -17.27 -6.67 21.99
N LYS A 164 -17.60 -7.66 22.83
CA LYS A 164 -18.75 -7.60 23.75
C LYS A 164 -18.57 -6.53 24.82
N ALA A 165 -17.35 -6.32 25.32
CA ALA A 165 -17.01 -5.25 26.25
C ALA A 165 -17.18 -3.86 25.62
N LEU A 166 -16.63 -3.65 24.42
CA LEU A 166 -16.75 -2.38 23.68
C LEU A 166 -18.22 -2.03 23.37
N LYS A 167 -19.02 -3.02 22.94
CA LYS A 167 -20.46 -2.81 22.69
C LYS A 167 -21.26 -2.36 23.93
N ARG A 168 -20.72 -2.56 25.12
CA ARG A 168 -21.35 -2.22 26.40
C ARG A 168 -20.66 -1.06 27.11
N ASP A 169 -19.72 -0.41 26.42
CA ASP A 169 -18.88 0.65 26.99
C ASP A 169 -18.25 0.27 28.35
N ALA A 170 -17.84 -0.99 28.45
CA ALA A 170 -17.30 -1.51 29.69
C ALA A 170 -15.95 -0.84 30.02
N PRO A 171 -15.74 -0.36 31.26
CA PRO A 171 -14.49 0.27 31.64
C PRO A 171 -13.28 -0.64 31.44
N GLY A 172 -12.13 -0.06 31.08
CA GLY A 172 -10.87 -0.78 31.03
C GLY A 172 -10.64 -1.60 29.76
N HIS A 173 -9.39 -2.00 29.57
CA HIS A 173 -8.97 -2.74 28.39
C HIS A 173 -8.00 -3.86 28.75
N SER A 174 -7.99 -4.89 27.92
CA SER A 174 -7.04 -5.98 27.99
C SER A 174 -6.45 -6.23 26.61
N THR A 175 -5.13 -6.35 26.55
CA THR A 175 -4.42 -6.78 25.35
C THR A 175 -4.56 -8.30 25.19
N ILE A 176 -4.33 -8.81 23.98
CA ILE A 176 -4.38 -10.26 23.74
C ILE A 176 -3.36 -10.99 24.62
N ALA A 177 -2.16 -10.42 24.78
CA ALA A 177 -1.11 -10.96 25.64
C ALA A 177 -1.55 -10.99 27.12
N GLN A 178 -2.20 -9.95 27.61
CA GLN A 178 -2.70 -9.93 29.00
C GLN A 178 -3.79 -11.00 29.22
N VAL A 179 -4.70 -11.20 28.26
CA VAL A 179 -5.70 -12.27 28.39
C VAL A 179 -5.06 -13.64 28.29
N ALA A 180 -4.09 -13.83 27.40
CA ALA A 180 -3.32 -15.08 27.32
C ALA A 180 -2.57 -15.38 28.62
N ALA A 181 -1.96 -14.36 29.26
CA ALA A 181 -1.33 -14.50 30.57
C ALA A 181 -2.34 -14.90 31.66
N ARG A 182 -3.57 -14.35 31.64
CA ARG A 182 -4.65 -14.81 32.53
C ARG A 182 -5.02 -16.27 32.26
N VAL A 183 -5.15 -16.69 31.00
CA VAL A 183 -5.44 -18.09 30.65
C VAL A 183 -4.32 -19.02 31.14
N ALA A 184 -3.05 -18.63 30.94
CA ALA A 184 -1.88 -19.39 31.37
C ALA A 184 -1.80 -19.51 32.89
N TYR A 185 -2.14 -18.44 33.63
CA TYR A 185 -2.21 -18.46 35.10
C TYR A 185 -3.17 -19.54 35.64
N TYR A 186 -4.28 -19.82 34.95
CA TYR A 186 -5.19 -20.93 35.29
C TYR A 186 -4.86 -22.24 34.56
N GLY A 187 -3.65 -22.37 33.98
CA GLY A 187 -3.20 -23.58 33.29
C GLY A 187 -4.00 -23.95 32.05
N GLY A 188 -4.66 -22.98 31.39
CA GLY A 188 -5.54 -23.26 30.25
C GLY A 188 -6.81 -24.03 30.64
N LYS A 189 -7.24 -23.93 31.89
CA LYS A 189 -8.41 -24.64 32.42
C LYS A 189 -9.50 -23.66 32.84
N CYS A 190 -10.73 -24.17 32.89
CA CYS A 190 -11.88 -23.46 33.42
C CYS A 190 -11.68 -23.22 34.90
N TRP A 191 -11.83 -21.96 35.33
CA TRP A 191 -11.67 -21.59 36.73
C TRP A 191 -12.71 -22.21 37.68
N MET A 192 -13.85 -22.69 37.16
CA MET A 192 -14.94 -23.30 37.95
C MET A 192 -14.81 -24.82 38.05
N CYS A 193 -14.66 -25.52 36.91
CA CYS A 193 -14.70 -26.99 36.87
C CYS A 193 -13.36 -27.66 36.50
N GLY A 194 -12.33 -26.90 36.14
CA GLY A 194 -11.03 -27.43 35.74
C GLY A 194 -10.96 -28.04 34.32
N ALA A 195 -12.08 -28.14 33.59
CA ALA A 195 -12.09 -28.60 32.19
C ALA A 195 -11.39 -27.62 31.24
N ALA A 196 -11.11 -28.01 29.99
CA ALA A 196 -10.51 -27.12 29.01
C ALA A 196 -11.33 -25.82 28.80
N TRP A 197 -10.65 -24.67 28.80
CA TRP A 197 -11.32 -23.39 28.62
C TRP A 197 -11.86 -23.21 27.19
N GLN A 198 -12.95 -22.45 27.07
CA GLN A 198 -13.62 -22.20 25.79
C GLN A 198 -14.02 -20.74 25.59
N GLY A 199 -13.95 -19.92 26.64
CA GLY A 199 -14.21 -18.49 26.58
C GLY A 199 -13.62 -17.75 27.77
N ILE A 200 -13.72 -16.43 27.70
CA ILE A 200 -13.32 -15.54 28.79
C ILE A 200 -14.59 -15.11 29.51
N ASP A 201 -14.66 -15.47 30.79
CA ASP A 201 -15.68 -15.04 31.75
C ASP A 201 -15.23 -13.74 32.41
N HIS A 202 -16.20 -12.84 32.60
CA HIS A 202 -16.02 -11.62 33.37
C HIS A 202 -16.46 -11.89 34.80
N VAL A 203 -15.58 -11.72 35.80
CA VAL A 203 -15.88 -11.99 37.21
C VAL A 203 -17.14 -11.25 37.61
N LYS A 204 -17.11 -9.91 37.55
CA LYS A 204 -18.30 -9.05 37.50
C LYS A 204 -18.77 -8.93 36.04
N PRO A 205 -19.98 -9.42 35.69
CA PRO A 205 -20.55 -9.33 34.35
C PRO A 205 -20.59 -7.90 33.83
N LEU A 206 -20.35 -7.76 32.53
CA LEU A 206 -20.45 -6.49 31.83
C LEU A 206 -21.83 -5.82 31.98
N SER A 207 -22.90 -6.62 31.97
CA SER A 207 -24.28 -6.13 32.15
C SER A 207 -24.56 -5.51 33.51
N LYS A 208 -23.61 -5.62 34.45
CA LYS A 208 -23.75 -5.18 35.83
C LYS A 208 -22.66 -4.17 36.19
N GLY A 209 -22.03 -3.56 35.19
CA GLY A 209 -20.94 -2.59 35.35
C GLY A 209 -19.58 -3.25 35.59
N GLY A 210 -19.37 -4.46 35.07
CA GLY A 210 -18.06 -5.12 35.06
C GLY A 210 -17.10 -4.49 34.06
N SER A 211 -15.80 -4.50 34.38
CA SER A 211 -14.74 -3.96 33.53
C SER A 211 -14.16 -5.01 32.57
N ASN A 212 -13.40 -4.60 31.57
CA ASN A 212 -12.61 -5.49 30.71
C ASN A 212 -11.11 -5.47 31.06
N TRP A 213 -10.77 -5.04 32.28
CA TRP A 213 -9.43 -5.16 32.85
C TRP A 213 -9.05 -6.63 33.07
N PRO A 214 -7.76 -7.02 32.91
CA PRO A 214 -7.31 -8.40 33.10
C PRO A 214 -7.72 -9.03 34.45
N SER A 215 -7.81 -8.23 35.51
CA SER A 215 -8.26 -8.66 36.85
C SER A 215 -9.71 -9.16 36.88
N ASN A 216 -10.57 -8.61 36.02
CA ASN A 216 -11.97 -9.04 35.88
C ASN A 216 -12.13 -10.22 34.93
N LEU A 217 -11.05 -10.81 34.40
CA LEU A 217 -11.12 -11.89 33.40
C LEU A 217 -10.65 -13.23 33.96
N ARG A 218 -11.41 -14.28 33.67
CA ARG A 218 -11.08 -15.68 33.98
C ARG A 218 -11.41 -16.61 32.80
N PRO A 219 -10.61 -17.63 32.51
CA PRO A 219 -10.95 -18.66 31.52
C PRO A 219 -12.07 -19.56 32.03
N ALA A 220 -13.11 -19.78 31.22
CA ALA A 220 -14.21 -20.69 31.56
C ALA A 220 -14.58 -21.59 30.38
N CYS A 221 -15.10 -22.78 30.66
CA CYS A 221 -15.77 -23.60 29.65
C CYS A 221 -17.17 -23.05 29.35
N THR A 222 -17.77 -23.47 28.23
CA THR A 222 -19.05 -22.93 27.76
C THR A 222 -20.19 -23.26 28.72
N SER A 223 -20.20 -24.46 29.28
CA SER A 223 -21.24 -24.91 30.22
C SER A 223 -21.22 -24.10 31.50
N CYS A 224 -20.06 -24.00 32.17
CA CYS A 224 -19.94 -23.23 33.42
C CYS A 224 -20.20 -21.74 33.19
N ASN A 225 -19.67 -21.14 32.11
CA ASN A 225 -19.90 -19.73 31.80
C ASN A 225 -21.39 -19.42 31.55
N SER A 226 -22.08 -20.31 30.81
CA SER A 226 -23.52 -20.16 30.57
C SER A 226 -24.34 -20.36 31.85
N SER A 227 -23.93 -21.29 32.72
CA SER A 227 -24.57 -21.52 34.02
C SER A 227 -24.41 -20.33 34.97
N LYS A 228 -23.24 -19.68 34.99
CA LYS A 228 -22.97 -18.48 35.80
C LYS A 228 -23.87 -17.30 35.42
N LYS A 229 -24.26 -17.17 34.14
CA LYS A 229 -25.08 -16.05 33.65
C LYS A 229 -24.51 -14.69 34.11
N ALA A 230 -25.36 -13.80 34.61
CA ALA A 230 -24.99 -12.52 35.18
C ALA A 230 -24.84 -12.56 36.71
N THR A 231 -24.51 -13.71 37.30
CA THR A 231 -24.17 -13.82 38.73
C THR A 231 -22.67 -13.58 38.96
N TRP A 232 -22.33 -12.87 40.04
CA TRP A 232 -20.95 -12.58 40.46
C TRP A 232 -20.80 -12.29 41.95
N GLU A 233 -21.91 -11.98 42.62
CA GLU A 233 -22.04 -12.20 44.04
C GLU A 233 -21.66 -13.65 44.30
N SER A 234 -20.71 -13.87 45.22
CA SER A 234 -20.22 -15.21 45.57
C SER A 234 -21.42 -16.15 45.67
N PRO A 235 -21.47 -17.28 44.95
CA PRO A 235 -22.36 -18.34 45.39
C PRO A 235 -21.97 -18.58 46.83
N GLY A 236 -22.92 -18.38 47.76
CA GLY A 236 -22.69 -18.54 49.18
C GLY A 236 -21.85 -19.80 49.34
N VAL A 237 -20.68 -19.65 49.96
CA VAL A 237 -19.88 -20.79 50.37
C VAL A 237 -20.81 -21.59 51.26
N THR A 238 -21.41 -22.64 50.70
CA THR A 238 -21.96 -23.71 51.50
C THR A 238 -20.73 -24.39 52.03
N VAL A 239 -20.26 -23.92 53.18
CA VAL A 239 -19.33 -24.67 54.01
C VAL A 239 -20.02 -26.02 54.20
N PRO A 240 -19.41 -27.14 53.79
CA PRO A 240 -20.01 -28.45 54.03
C PRO A 240 -20.33 -28.54 55.52
N ALA A 241 -21.56 -28.91 55.85
CA ALA A 241 -22.01 -29.10 57.23
C ALA A 241 -21.22 -30.24 57.87
N LEU A 242 -20.02 -29.96 58.37
CA LEU A 242 -19.25 -30.89 59.18
C LEU A 242 -18.61 -30.13 60.33
N VAL A 243 -18.86 -30.69 61.52
CA VAL A 243 -18.28 -30.37 62.82
C VAL A 243 -18.96 -29.23 63.58
N LYS A 244 -20.19 -29.49 64.04
CA LYS A 244 -20.59 -29.06 65.39
C LYS A 244 -19.89 -29.99 66.39
N LEU A 245 -18.67 -29.68 66.79
CA LEU A 245 -18.11 -30.23 68.01
C LEU A 245 -18.47 -29.29 69.15
N ASN A 246 -19.19 -29.88 70.11
CA ASN A 246 -19.61 -29.29 71.36
C ASN A 246 -18.42 -28.69 72.11
N LEU A 247 -18.57 -27.45 72.55
CA LEU A 247 -17.90 -26.93 73.74
C LEU A 247 -18.99 -26.49 74.70
N ALA A 248 -19.49 -27.47 75.44
CA ALA A 248 -20.10 -27.30 76.74
C ALA A 248 -19.13 -27.92 77.75
N ALA A 249 -18.37 -27.06 78.43
CA ALA A 249 -17.80 -27.22 79.77
C ALA A 249 -17.12 -25.90 80.13
#